data_AF-A0A5S3Z047-F1
#
_entry.id   AF-A0A5S3Z047-F1
#
_cell.length_a   1.000
_cell.length_b   1.000
_cell.length_c   1.000
_cell.angle_alpha   90.00
_cell.angle_beta   90.00
_cell.angle_gamma   90.00
#
_symmetry.space_group_name_H-M   'P 1'
#
loop_
_entity.id
_entity.type
_entity.pdbx_description
1 polymer ?
#
loop_
_entity_poly.entity_id
_entity_poly.type
_entity_poly.pdbx_seq_one_letter_code
_entity_poly.pdbx_strand_id
1 'polypeptide(L)'
;MNYIIIATTVLLITLLGVYLVLENNRKKAKCAEKLLFNQRHSEVVEHFKHNVSDFVSVGALPSNHSCIINCIVSNFFVVQPHTEDNLNQLERIVELFILTVGEQVHIHRDQDDMDGLQEKLVAFARELPTNGAAYNKDFYHESLPAMITLIKGSNTDKPSESTSEDDTEQNNDGDNIPEQS
;
A
#
# COMPACT_ATOMS: atom_id res chain seq x y z
N MET A 1 24.77 19.25 64.01
CA MET A 1 25.22 19.64 62.65
C MET A 1 25.55 18.42 61.79
N ASN A 2 26.41 17.48 62.21
CA ASN A 2 26.77 16.30 61.39
C ASN A 2 25.59 15.44 60.92
N TYR A 3 24.57 15.19 61.76
CA TYR A 3 23.40 14.40 61.36
C TYR A 3 22.60 15.03 60.21
N ILE A 4 22.49 16.37 60.19
CA ILE A 4 21.80 17.10 59.13
C ILE A 4 22.61 16.98 57.84
N ILE A 5 23.94 17.14 57.92
CA ILE A 5 24.83 16.99 56.77
C ILE A 5 24.70 15.59 56.18
N ILE A 6 24.83 14.54 57.00
CA ILE A 6 24.68 13.14 56.56
C ILE A 6 23.30 12.90 55.93
N ALA A 7 22.22 13.37 56.56
CA ALA A 7 20.87 13.22 56.03
C ALA A 7 20.72 13.92 54.67
N THR A 8 21.25 15.14 54.51
CA THR A 8 21.21 15.86 53.23
C THR A 8 22.07 15.20 52.16
N THR A 9 23.23 14.62 52.51
CA THR A 9 24.07 13.90 51.56
C THR A 9 23.39 12.63 51.08
N VAL A 10 22.76 11.85 51.98
CA VAL A 10 21.99 10.65 51.61
C VAL A 10 20.82 11.04 50.71
N LEU A 11 20.07 12.10 51.07
CA LEU A 11 18.97 12.61 50.25
C LEU A 11 19.44 12.97 48.83
N LEU A 12 20.58 13.65 48.69
CA LEU A 12 21.11 14.07 47.40
C LEU A 12 21.53 12.87 46.54
N ILE A 13 22.15 11.86 47.14
CA ILE A 13 22.50 10.60 46.46
C ILE A 13 21.23 9.87 46.00
N THR A 14 20.21 9.79 46.85
CA THR A 14 18.93 9.15 46.49
C THR A 14 18.25 9.89 45.34
N LEU A 15 18.18 11.23 45.39
CA LEU A 15 17.61 12.04 44.30
C LEU A 15 18.37 11.84 42.98
N LEU A 16 19.71 11.78 43.04
CA LEU A 16 20.54 11.51 41.87
C LEU A 16 20.27 10.11 41.29
N GLY A 17 20.16 9.09 42.14
CA GLY A 17 19.82 7.74 41.71
C GLY A 17 18.47 7.66 41.00
N VAL A 18 17.43 8.30 41.57
CA VAL A 18 16.10 8.38 40.96
C VAL A 18 16.15 9.12 39.62
N TYR A 19 16.86 10.24 39.55
CA TYR A 19 17.05 11.02 38.33
C TYR A 19 17.70 10.19 37.21
N LEU A 20 18.77 9.45 37.51
CA LEU A 20 19.47 8.61 36.52
C LEU A 20 18.57 7.49 35.96
N VAL A 21 17.76 6.85 36.81
CA VAL A 21 16.81 5.82 36.37
C VAL A 21 15.74 6.40 35.45
N LEU A 22 15.15 7.54 35.81
CA LEU A 22 14.16 8.25 34.99
C LEU A 22 14.73 8.65 33.63
N GLU A 23 15.93 9.22 33.60
CA GLU A 23 16.57 9.64 32.36
C GLU A 23 16.92 8.44 31.47
N ASN A 24 17.42 7.35 32.05
CA ASN A 24 17.71 6.12 31.32
C ASN A 24 16.43 5.51 30.71
N ASN A 25 15.34 5.44 31.49
CA ASN A 25 14.06 4.96 30.98
C ASN A 25 13.51 5.85 29.85
N ARG A 26 13.64 7.17 29.96
CA ARG A 26 13.24 8.09 28.88
C ARG A 26 14.08 7.90 27.61
N LYS A 27 15.39 7.66 27.75
CA LYS A 27 16.28 7.34 26.61
C LYS A 27 15.90 6.01 25.98
N LYS A 28 15.63 4.98 26.79
CA LYS A 28 15.17 3.66 26.32
C LYS A 28 13.85 3.75 25.56
N ALA A 29 12.87 4.49 26.08
CA ALA A 29 11.58 4.69 25.42
C ALA A 29 11.76 5.33 24.03
N LYS A 30 12.56 6.41 23.93
CA LYS A 30 12.85 7.04 22.63
C LYS A 30 13.61 6.15 21.66
N CYS A 31 14.52 5.30 22.17
CA CYS A 31 15.26 4.36 21.35
C CYS A 31 14.33 3.26 20.80
N ALA A 32 13.46 2.72 21.65
CA ALA A 32 12.47 1.72 21.27
C ALA A 32 11.50 2.25 20.19
N GLU A 33 11.01 3.48 20.35
CA GLU A 33 10.15 4.15 19.38
C GLU A 33 10.83 4.29 18.00
N LYS A 34 12.08 4.79 17.98
CA LYS A 34 12.86 4.90 16.74
C LYS A 34 13.13 3.53 16.11
N LEU A 35 13.40 2.51 16.92
CA LEU A 35 13.66 1.16 16.43
C LEU A 35 12.40 0.58 15.77
N LEU A 36 11.25 0.74 16.41
CA LEU A 36 9.96 0.30 15.86
C LEU A 36 9.64 1.00 14.53
N PHE A 37 9.84 2.32 14.47
CA PHE A 37 9.64 3.10 13.25
C PHE A 37 10.53 2.57 12.09
N ASN A 38 11.83 2.40 12.34
CA ASN A 38 12.75 1.92 11.30
C ASN A 38 12.45 0.49 10.87
N GLN A 39 12.05 -0.37 11.81
CA GLN A 39 11.65 -1.74 11.52
C GLN A 39 10.44 -1.75 10.59
N ARG A 40 9.36 -1.03 10.94
CA ARG A 40 8.16 -0.91 10.11
C ARG A 40 8.47 -0.34 8.74
N HIS A 41 9.23 0.75 8.68
CA HIS A 41 9.66 1.34 7.41
C HIS A 41 10.41 0.33 6.53
N SER A 42 11.37 -0.41 7.11
CA SER A 42 12.12 -1.43 6.38
C SER A 42 11.20 -2.54 5.85
N GLU A 43 10.27 -3.02 6.67
CA GLU A 43 9.30 -4.05 6.31
C GLU A 43 8.42 -3.60 5.13
N VAL A 44 7.92 -2.36 5.17
CA VAL A 44 7.09 -1.79 4.09
C VAL A 44 7.87 -1.66 2.79
N VAL A 45 9.11 -1.20 2.85
CA VAL A 45 9.99 -1.07 1.68
C VAL A 45 10.32 -2.43 1.08
N GLU A 46 10.62 -3.42 1.91
CA GLU A 46 10.93 -4.78 1.48
C GLU A 46 9.70 -5.46 0.88
N HIS A 47 8.55 -5.35 1.54
CA HIS A 47 7.26 -5.85 1.06
C HIS A 47 6.92 -5.28 -0.32
N PHE A 48 7.09 -3.97 -0.52
CA PHE A 48 6.86 -3.35 -1.82
C PHE A 48 7.81 -3.88 -2.90
N LYS A 49 9.11 -3.94 -2.62
CA LYS A 49 10.11 -4.43 -3.58
C LYS A 49 9.90 -5.89 -3.96
N HIS A 50 9.51 -6.72 -3.00
CA HIS A 50 9.15 -8.12 -3.24
C HIS A 50 7.97 -8.23 -4.21
N ASN A 51 6.86 -7.55 -3.93
CA ASN A 51 5.69 -7.56 -4.81
C ASN A 51 5.99 -7.00 -6.21
N VAL A 52 6.80 -5.94 -6.32
CA VAL A 52 7.24 -5.43 -7.63
C VAL A 52 8.06 -6.49 -8.38
N SER A 53 8.91 -7.24 -7.70
CA SER A 53 9.64 -8.36 -8.29
C SER A 53 8.70 -9.49 -8.74
N ASP A 54 7.66 -9.79 -7.96
CA ASP A 54 6.65 -10.78 -8.32
C ASP A 54 5.89 -10.35 -9.57
N PHE A 55 5.52 -9.08 -9.69
CA PHE A 55 4.89 -8.54 -10.90
C PHE A 55 5.79 -8.62 -12.14
N VAL A 56 7.11 -8.48 -11.97
CA VAL A 56 8.07 -8.75 -13.05
C VAL A 56 8.08 -10.24 -13.42
N SER A 57 8.06 -11.12 -12.44
CA SER A 57 8.10 -12.58 -12.67
C SER A 57 6.88 -13.10 -13.43
N VAL A 58 5.71 -12.47 -13.22
CA VAL A 58 4.44 -12.83 -13.87
C VAL A 58 4.30 -12.17 -15.26
N GLY A 59 5.25 -11.32 -15.66
CA GLY A 59 5.23 -10.62 -16.96
C GLY A 59 4.40 -9.34 -16.97
N ALA A 60 3.83 -8.91 -15.83
CA ALA A 60 3.07 -7.67 -15.75
C ALA A 60 3.98 -6.43 -15.87
N LEU A 61 5.25 -6.53 -15.46
CA LEU A 61 6.19 -5.42 -15.53
C LEU A 61 7.53 -5.84 -16.14
N PRO A 62 8.12 -5.04 -17.05
CA PRO A 62 9.48 -5.27 -17.50
C PRO A 62 10.50 -5.06 -16.38
N SER A 63 11.55 -5.90 -16.33
CA SER A 63 12.59 -5.82 -15.29
C SER A 63 13.29 -4.46 -15.25
N ASN A 64 13.45 -3.78 -16.39
CA ASN A 64 14.06 -2.45 -16.47
C ASN A 64 13.21 -1.34 -15.84
N HIS A 65 11.89 -1.51 -15.72
CA HIS A 65 10.99 -0.53 -15.11
C HIS A 65 10.79 -0.77 -13.60
N SER A 66 11.16 -1.96 -13.10
CA SER A 66 11.08 -2.29 -11.66
C SER A 66 11.87 -1.32 -10.78
N CYS A 67 13.06 -0.89 -11.23
CA CYS A 67 13.89 0.08 -10.52
C CYS A 67 13.19 1.43 -10.39
N ILE A 68 12.50 1.88 -11.46
CA ILE A 68 11.78 3.15 -11.49
C ILE A 68 10.59 3.11 -10.52
N ILE A 69 9.83 2.02 -10.49
CA ILE A 69 8.73 1.84 -9.53
C ILE A 69 9.27 1.79 -8.09
N ASN A 70 10.40 1.12 -7.87
CA ASN A 70 11.06 1.09 -6.56
C ASN A 70 11.57 2.46 -6.08
N CYS A 71 11.68 3.46 -6.95
CA CYS A 71 11.98 4.84 -6.55
C CYS A 71 10.84 5.47 -5.73
N ILE A 72 9.60 4.99 -5.84
CA ILE A 72 8.46 5.46 -5.05
C ILE A 72 8.74 5.32 -3.56
N VAL A 73 9.13 4.13 -3.10
CA VAL A 73 9.44 3.91 -1.67
C VAL A 73 10.80 4.45 -1.27
N SER A 74 11.77 4.46 -2.20
CA SER A 74 13.15 4.86 -1.90
C SER A 74 13.32 6.37 -1.70
N ASN A 75 12.51 7.20 -2.38
CA ASN A 75 12.58 8.66 -2.25
C ASN A 75 11.67 9.24 -1.15
N PHE A 76 10.72 8.47 -0.62
CA PHE A 76 9.67 8.99 0.25
C PHE A 76 10.23 9.77 1.46
N PHE A 77 11.08 9.13 2.27
CA PHE A 77 11.69 9.77 3.45
C PHE A 77 12.97 10.56 3.14
N VAL A 78 13.41 10.63 1.88
CA VAL A 78 14.48 11.54 1.46
C VAL A 78 13.97 12.99 1.46
N VAL A 79 12.72 13.18 1.06
CA VAL A 79 12.09 14.50 0.89
C VAL A 79 10.98 14.78 1.90
N GLN A 80 10.55 13.77 2.66
CA GLN A 80 9.56 13.93 3.73
C GLN A 80 10.15 13.66 5.12
N PRO A 81 9.63 14.33 6.17
CA PRO A 81 10.08 14.10 7.53
C PRO A 81 9.69 12.71 8.04
N HIS A 82 10.53 12.15 8.92
CA HIS A 82 10.30 10.85 9.55
C HIS A 82 9.29 10.99 10.70
N THR A 83 8.02 10.85 10.37
CA THR A 83 6.88 10.95 11.30
C THR A 83 5.95 9.75 11.10
N GLU A 84 5.26 9.32 12.16
CA GLU A 84 4.29 8.22 12.12
C GLU A 84 3.21 8.42 11.04
N ASP A 85 2.68 9.64 10.89
CA ASP A 85 1.65 9.94 9.88
C ASP A 85 2.15 9.69 8.45
N ASN A 86 3.40 10.05 8.18
CA ASN A 86 4.04 9.85 6.88
C ASN A 86 4.33 8.36 6.65
N LEU A 87 4.72 7.61 7.69
CA LEU A 87 4.90 6.16 7.57
C LEU A 87 3.57 5.46 7.28
N ASN A 88 2.50 5.84 7.96
CA ASN A 88 1.15 5.34 7.69
C ASN A 88 0.68 5.70 6.26
N GLN A 89 1.06 6.88 5.75
CA GLN A 89 0.76 7.26 4.37
C GLN A 89 1.56 6.42 3.37
N LEU A 90 2.85 6.14 3.65
CA LEU A 90 3.65 5.25 2.81
C LEU A 90 3.06 3.85 2.77
N GLU A 91 2.68 3.29 3.91
CA GLU A 91 1.99 2.00 4.03
C GLU A 91 0.73 1.97 3.17
N ARG A 92 -0.13 2.98 3.29
CA ARG A 92 -1.36 3.10 2.49
C ARG A 92 -1.10 3.11 0.99
N ILE A 93 -0.09 3.86 0.54
CA ILE A 93 0.24 3.96 -0.89
C ILE A 93 0.80 2.65 -1.41
N VAL A 94 1.67 2.01 -0.64
CA VAL A 94 2.24 0.69 -0.95
C VAL A 94 1.13 -0.34 -1.10
N GLU A 95 0.21 -0.42 -0.13
CA GLU A 95 -0.94 -1.31 -0.19
C GLU A 95 -1.85 -1.00 -1.37
N LEU A 96 -2.17 0.28 -1.60
CA LEU A 96 -3.01 0.70 -2.73
C LEU A 96 -2.42 0.25 -4.06
N PHE A 97 -1.11 0.43 -4.25
CA PHE A 97 -0.42 -0.02 -5.47
C PHE A 97 -0.47 -1.54 -5.62
N ILE A 98 -0.06 -2.28 -4.58
CA ILE A 98 0.01 -3.75 -4.62
C ILE A 98 -1.37 -4.34 -4.88
N LEU A 99 -2.41 -3.89 -4.18
CA LEU A 99 -3.78 -4.36 -4.36
C LEU A 99 -4.29 -4.04 -5.77
N THR A 100 -4.05 -2.82 -6.24
CA THR A 100 -4.51 -2.40 -7.58
C THR A 100 -3.83 -3.21 -8.67
N VAL A 101 -2.51 -3.35 -8.64
CA VAL A 101 -1.78 -4.12 -9.65
C VAL A 101 -2.11 -5.60 -9.54
N GLY A 102 -2.19 -6.16 -8.34
CA GLY A 102 -2.56 -7.55 -8.12
C GLY A 102 -3.95 -7.89 -8.67
N GLU A 103 -4.94 -7.02 -8.45
CA GLU A 103 -6.28 -7.14 -9.04
C GLU A 103 -6.21 -7.11 -10.58
N GLN A 104 -5.47 -6.17 -11.15
CA GLN A 104 -5.35 -6.03 -12.60
C GLN A 104 -4.60 -7.20 -13.26
N VAL A 105 -3.59 -7.77 -12.58
CA VAL A 105 -2.91 -9.00 -13.00
C VAL A 105 -3.90 -10.16 -13.07
N HIS A 106 -4.77 -10.32 -12.08
CA HIS A 106 -5.77 -11.37 -12.11
C HIS A 106 -6.74 -11.20 -13.28
N ILE A 107 -7.28 -9.99 -13.48
CA ILE A 107 -8.24 -9.68 -14.55
C ILE A 107 -7.63 -9.91 -15.94
N HIS A 108 -6.45 -9.37 -16.21
CA HIS A 108 -5.84 -9.47 -17.54
C HIS A 108 -5.30 -10.87 -17.83
N ARG A 109 -4.93 -11.64 -16.79
CA ARG A 109 -4.57 -13.05 -16.95
C ARG A 109 -5.76 -13.90 -17.35
N ASP A 110 -6.94 -13.63 -16.82
CA ASP A 110 -8.16 -14.34 -17.21
C ASP A 110 -8.63 -13.95 -18.63
N GLN A 111 -8.28 -12.75 -19.08
CA GLN A 111 -8.58 -12.23 -20.43
C GLN A 111 -7.50 -12.55 -21.48
N ASP A 112 -6.40 -13.20 -21.09
CA ASP A 112 -5.21 -13.45 -21.91
C ASP A 112 -4.61 -12.16 -22.54
N ASP A 113 -4.73 -11.02 -21.85
CA ASP A 113 -4.26 -9.69 -22.29
C ASP A 113 -3.20 -9.12 -21.32
N MET A 114 -2.20 -9.93 -20.99
CA MET A 114 -1.10 -9.50 -20.12
C MET A 114 -0.25 -8.40 -20.77
N ASP A 115 -0.15 -8.37 -22.09
CA ASP A 115 0.57 -7.33 -22.83
C ASP A 115 -0.07 -5.94 -22.66
N GLY A 116 -1.41 -5.86 -22.65
CA GLY A 116 -2.14 -4.61 -22.39
C GLY A 116 -1.90 -4.09 -20.96
N LEU A 117 -1.83 -4.99 -19.97
CA LEU A 117 -1.46 -4.61 -18.60
C LEU A 117 -0.02 -4.11 -18.53
N GLN A 118 0.90 -4.80 -19.21
CA GLN A 118 2.30 -4.41 -19.26
C GLN A 118 2.49 -3.02 -19.83
N GLU A 119 1.78 -2.68 -20.91
CA GLU A 119 1.81 -1.34 -21.49
C GLU A 119 1.31 -0.27 -20.50
N LYS A 120 0.20 -0.52 -19.80
CA LYS A 120 -0.32 0.39 -18.76
C LYS A 120 0.68 0.61 -17.63
N LEU A 121 1.32 -0.44 -17.13
CA LEU A 121 2.31 -0.33 -16.06
C LEU A 121 3.61 0.35 -16.51
N VAL A 122 4.00 0.16 -17.77
CA VAL A 122 5.12 0.90 -18.37
C VAL A 122 4.77 2.37 -18.53
N ALA A 123 3.55 2.71 -18.96
CA ALA A 123 3.08 4.08 -19.04
C ALA A 123 3.07 4.75 -17.66
N PHE A 124 2.54 4.07 -16.65
CA PHE A 124 2.62 4.52 -15.25
C PHE A 124 4.06 4.77 -14.81
N ALA A 125 4.98 3.83 -15.07
CA ALA A 125 6.38 3.99 -14.69
C ALA A 125 7.07 5.17 -15.41
N ARG A 126 6.62 5.54 -16.62
CA ARG A 126 7.12 6.71 -17.36
C ARG A 126 6.57 8.03 -16.84
N GLU A 127 5.37 8.02 -16.24
CA GLU A 127 4.77 9.21 -15.64
C GLU A 127 5.38 9.53 -14.26
N LEU A 128 6.06 8.56 -13.65
CA LEU A 128 6.76 8.79 -12.39
C LEU A 128 7.85 9.86 -12.52
N PRO A 129 8.04 10.69 -11.48
CA PRO A 129 9.06 11.72 -11.52
C PRO A 129 10.46 11.14 -11.65
N THR A 130 11.26 11.69 -12.55
CA THR A 130 12.69 11.34 -12.71
C THR A 130 13.59 12.07 -11.72
N ASN A 131 13.14 13.21 -11.20
CA ASN A 131 13.86 13.99 -10.19
C ASN A 131 13.39 13.61 -8.78
N GLY A 132 14.34 13.24 -7.90
CA GLY A 132 14.08 12.93 -6.50
C GLY A 132 13.30 14.02 -5.75
N ALA A 133 13.53 15.29 -6.07
CA ALA A 133 12.86 16.43 -5.41
C ALA A 133 11.35 16.53 -5.74
N ALA A 134 10.89 15.90 -6.82
CA ALA A 134 9.49 15.92 -7.23
C ALA A 134 8.62 14.89 -6.48
N TYR A 135 9.22 13.99 -5.70
CA TYR A 135 8.52 13.09 -4.77
C TYR A 135 8.01 13.82 -3.52
N ASN A 136 7.46 15.02 -3.66
CA ASN A 136 7.01 15.83 -2.53
C ASN A 136 5.70 15.31 -1.91
N LYS A 137 5.22 15.98 -0.86
CA LYS A 137 3.98 15.61 -0.17
C LYS A 137 2.78 15.55 -1.13
N ASP A 138 2.60 16.56 -1.98
CA ASP A 138 1.46 16.66 -2.89
C ASP A 138 1.43 15.49 -3.89
N PHE A 139 2.61 15.07 -4.37
CA PHE A 139 2.74 13.88 -5.20
C PHE A 139 2.20 12.63 -4.50
N TYR A 140 2.59 12.36 -3.26
CA TYR A 140 2.16 11.15 -2.55
C TYR A 140 0.72 11.22 -2.03
N HIS A 141 0.17 12.41 -1.80
CA HIS A 141 -1.20 12.57 -1.31
C HIS A 141 -2.24 12.70 -2.41
N GLU A 142 -1.87 13.26 -3.57
CA GLU A 142 -2.82 13.59 -4.64
C GLU A 142 -2.46 12.87 -5.94
N SER A 143 -1.29 13.16 -6.51
CA SER A 143 -0.93 12.66 -7.85
C SER A 143 -0.81 11.15 -7.92
N LEU A 144 -0.02 10.55 -7.03
CA LEU A 144 0.33 9.13 -7.06
C LEU A 144 -0.90 8.24 -6.82
N PRO A 145 -1.75 8.48 -5.80
CA PRO A 145 -3.01 7.74 -5.67
C PRO A 145 -3.88 7.84 -6.92
N ALA A 146 -4.00 9.01 -7.53
CA ALA A 146 -4.78 9.19 -8.76
C ALA A 146 -4.20 8.37 -9.93
N MET A 147 -2.88 8.43 -10.14
CA MET A 147 -2.20 7.61 -11.15
C MET A 147 -2.39 6.11 -10.90
N ILE A 148 -2.32 5.65 -9.64
CA ILE A 148 -2.56 4.24 -9.30
C ILE A 148 -4.00 3.85 -9.66
N THR A 149 -4.99 4.69 -9.35
CA THR A 149 -6.38 4.40 -9.70
C THR A 149 -6.61 4.34 -11.21
N LEU A 150 -5.84 5.09 -12.01
CA LEU A 150 -5.91 5.06 -13.46
C LEU A 150 -5.47 3.70 -14.04
N ILE A 151 -4.59 2.97 -13.35
CA ILE A 151 -4.15 1.61 -13.75
C ILE A 151 -5.35 0.66 -13.84
N LYS A 152 -6.38 0.84 -12.99
CA LYS A 152 -7.60 0.02 -13.06
C LYS A 152 -8.34 0.16 -14.39
N GLY A 153 -8.14 1.26 -15.11
CA GLY A 153 -8.89 1.61 -16.30
C GLY A 153 -10.37 1.86 -15.99
N SER A 154 -11.09 2.51 -16.91
CA SER A 154 -12.54 2.39 -16.94
C SER A 154 -12.87 0.94 -17.28
N ASN A 155 -13.35 0.16 -16.30
CA ASN A 155 -14.03 -1.12 -16.52
C ASN A 155 -15.38 -0.88 -17.23
N THR A 156 -15.37 -0.19 -18.37
CA THR A 156 -16.55 0.12 -19.17
C THR A 156 -16.08 0.04 -20.61
N ASP A 157 -16.12 -1.17 -21.16
CA ASP A 157 -16.40 -1.46 -22.58
C ASP A 157 -16.14 -2.95 -22.89
N LYS A 158 -16.70 -3.85 -22.07
CA LYS A 158 -17.27 -5.09 -22.60
C LYS A 158 -18.60 -5.29 -21.89
N PRO A 159 -19.75 -5.18 -22.59
CA PRO A 159 -21.01 -5.66 -22.05
C PRO A 159 -20.80 -7.12 -21.67
N SER A 160 -20.94 -7.44 -20.39
CA SER A 160 -21.17 -8.80 -19.98
C SER A 160 -22.47 -9.21 -20.66
N GLU A 161 -22.38 -9.99 -21.74
CA GLU A 161 -23.49 -10.82 -22.19
C GLU A 161 -23.76 -11.81 -21.06
N SER A 162 -24.54 -11.37 -20.10
CA SER A 162 -25.32 -12.25 -19.24
C SER A 162 -26.31 -12.95 -20.16
N THR A 163 -25.94 -14.14 -20.63
CA THR A 163 -26.91 -15.15 -21.08
C THR A 163 -27.76 -15.51 -19.87
N SER A 164 -28.83 -14.74 -19.66
CA SER A 164 -29.95 -15.14 -18.84
C SER A 164 -30.68 -16.23 -19.63
N GLU A 165 -30.42 -17.48 -19.29
CA GLU A 165 -31.33 -18.57 -19.62
C GLU A 165 -32.66 -18.28 -18.93
N ASP A 166 -33.68 -18.15 -19.76
CA ASP A 166 -35.05 -17.79 -19.46
C ASP A 166 -35.78 -18.98 -18.83
N ASP A 167 -35.95 -18.95 -17.51
CA ASP A 167 -36.97 -19.73 -16.82
C ASP A 167 -38.33 -19.03 -17.01
N THR A 168 -39.08 -19.43 -18.03
CA THR A 168 -40.52 -19.15 -18.11
C THR A 168 -41.31 -20.47 -18.11
N GLU A 169 -41.63 -20.97 -16.92
CA GLU A 169 -42.82 -21.80 -16.70
C GLU A 169 -44.04 -20.88 -16.63
N GLN A 170 -44.94 -20.90 -17.63
CA GLN A 170 -46.37 -20.69 -17.36
C GLN A 170 -47.34 -21.16 -18.48
N ASN A 171 -48.10 -22.22 -18.14
CA ASN A 171 -49.54 -22.47 -18.38
C ASN A 171 -50.16 -22.42 -19.79
N ASN A 172 -50.78 -23.53 -20.21
CA ASN A 172 -52.25 -23.71 -20.31
C ASN A 172 -52.62 -24.90 -21.20
N ASP A 173 -53.01 -26.04 -20.60
CA ASP A 173 -53.85 -27.03 -21.29
C ASP A 173 -55.30 -26.78 -20.88
N GLY A 174 -55.97 -25.94 -21.68
CA GLY A 174 -57.40 -25.71 -21.65
C GLY A 174 -58.10 -26.67 -22.60
N ASP A 175 -58.80 -27.62 -22.00
CA ASP A 175 -59.86 -28.43 -22.59
C ASP A 175 -60.79 -27.61 -23.51
N ASN A 176 -60.90 -28.02 -24.79
CA ASN A 176 -62.13 -27.83 -25.55
C ASN A 176 -62.18 -28.72 -26.81
N ILE A 177 -63.12 -29.66 -26.77
CA ILE A 177 -63.65 -30.46 -27.88
C ILE A 177 -64.37 -29.54 -28.88
N PRO A 178 -64.38 -29.85 -30.19
CA PRO A 178 -65.66 -30.17 -30.81
C PRO A 178 -65.64 -31.36 -31.80
N GLU A 179 -66.84 -31.91 -31.93
CA GLU A 179 -67.37 -32.96 -32.81
C GLU A 179 -67.18 -32.76 -34.34
N GLN A 180 -67.52 -33.86 -35.07
CA GLN A 180 -67.79 -34.04 -36.51
C GLN A 180 -66.56 -34.23 -37.42
N SER A 181 -66.47 -35.24 -38.29
CA SER A 181 -67.48 -36.08 -38.94
C SER A 181 -66.92 -37.45 -39.34
#